data_AF-A0A2M7Z1F5-F1
#
_entry.id   AF-A0A2M7Z1F5-F1
#
_cell.length_a   1.000
_cell.length_b   1.000
_cell.length_c   1.000
_cell.angle_alpha   90.00
_cell.angle_beta   90.00
_cell.angle_gamma   90.00
#
_symmetry.space_group_name_H-M   'P 1'
#
loop_
_entity.id
_entity.type
_entity.pdbx_description
1 polymer ?
#
loop_
_entity_poly.entity_id
_entity_poly.type
_entity_poly.pdbx_seq_one_letter_code
_entity_poly.pdbx_strand_id
1 'polypeptide(L)'
;MTIQKLPSLLKFLSMLLIMSLSGCPQPHVAAPDHISDVESAIIVVPGYYGTRLVREADRRLVFISVSQALCGDQSLTLPIPDLGFEGTIDLQPGDILDEVRVVPLFYSIDVYGSLLDRLGVSNNTSRDVIPFTYDWRGDLMVAVRGLDALIRSLQD
;
A
#
# COMPACT_ATOMS: atom_id res chain seq x y z
N MET A 1 -54.40 -40.14 21.57
CA MET A 1 -53.59 -40.46 20.38
C MET A 1 -54.12 -39.59 19.24
N THR A 2 -53.42 -38.69 18.55
CA THR A 2 -52.09 -38.06 18.67
C THR A 2 -52.14 -36.83 17.73
N ILE A 3 -51.64 -35.70 18.22
CA ILE A 3 -51.05 -34.53 17.53
C ILE A 3 -51.93 -33.64 16.63
N GLN A 4 -52.38 -32.57 17.27
CA GLN A 4 -52.49 -31.21 16.75
C GLN A 4 -51.09 -30.56 16.84
N LYS A 5 -50.62 -29.90 15.76
CA LYS A 5 -49.82 -28.65 15.73
C LYS A 5 -49.10 -28.49 14.39
N LEU A 6 -49.73 -27.78 13.46
CA LEU A 6 -49.06 -27.20 12.29
C LEU A 6 -49.56 -25.77 11.94
N PRO A 7 -49.44 -24.76 12.83
CA PRO A 7 -49.54 -23.37 12.34
C PRO A 7 -48.35 -22.46 12.70
N SER A 8 -47.30 -22.96 13.34
CA SER A 8 -46.19 -22.12 13.85
C SER A 8 -45.12 -21.80 12.79
N LEU A 9 -44.78 -22.75 11.93
CA LEU A 9 -43.65 -22.60 10.99
C LEU A 9 -43.92 -21.59 9.86
N LEU A 10 -45.17 -21.44 9.43
CA LEU A 10 -45.51 -20.56 8.31
C LEU A 10 -45.45 -19.07 8.69
N LYS A 11 -45.66 -18.72 9.97
CA LYS A 11 -45.58 -17.34 10.46
C LYS A 11 -44.15 -16.85 10.66
N PHE A 12 -43.21 -17.75 10.98
CA PHE A 12 -41.80 -17.38 11.09
C PHE A 12 -41.16 -17.14 9.72
N LEU A 13 -41.58 -17.88 8.69
CA LEU A 13 -41.05 -17.72 7.33
C LEU A 13 -41.47 -16.38 6.69
N SER A 14 -42.66 -15.86 7.00
CA SER A 14 -43.10 -14.55 6.47
C SER A 14 -42.42 -13.36 7.13
N MET A 15 -41.93 -13.51 8.37
CA MET A 15 -41.30 -12.40 9.11
C MET A 15 -39.82 -12.21 8.75
N LEU A 16 -39.11 -13.27 8.34
CA LEU A 16 -37.72 -13.16 7.88
C LEU A 16 -37.57 -12.51 6.49
N LEU A 17 -38.59 -12.59 5.64
CA LEU A 17 -38.55 -12.05 4.27
C LEU A 17 -38.73 -10.52 4.23
N ILE A 18 -39.27 -9.90 5.28
CA ILE A 18 -39.54 -8.46 5.32
C ILE A 18 -38.34 -7.66 5.83
N MET A 19 -37.38 -8.30 6.50
CA MET A 19 -36.15 -7.66 7.00
C MET A 19 -35.03 -7.59 5.95
N SER A 20 -35.20 -8.18 4.76
CA SER A 20 -34.18 -8.20 3.70
C SER A 20 -34.31 -7.05 2.68
N LEU A 21 -35.35 -6.21 2.78
CA LEU A 21 -35.65 -5.16 1.79
C LEU A 21 -35.38 -3.73 2.29
N SER A 22 -34.81 -3.56 3.48
CA SER A 22 -34.27 -2.28 3.93
C SER A 22 -32.90 -2.02 3.28
N GLY A 23 -32.87 -1.96 1.95
CA GLY A 23 -31.76 -1.37 1.22
C GLY A 23 -31.69 0.10 1.64
N CYS A 24 -30.60 0.49 2.31
CA CYS A 24 -30.28 1.90 2.48
C CYS A 24 -30.35 2.54 1.09
N PRO A 25 -31.09 3.65 0.89
CA PRO A 25 -30.91 4.45 -0.31
C PRO A 25 -29.46 4.92 -0.28
N GLN A 26 -28.60 4.30 -1.09
CA GLN A 26 -27.31 4.90 -1.40
C GLN A 26 -27.64 6.30 -1.92
N PRO A 27 -27.09 7.37 -1.32
CA PRO A 27 -27.17 8.67 -1.95
C PRO A 27 -26.58 8.48 -3.34
N HIS A 28 -27.42 8.68 -4.36
CA HIS A 28 -26.97 8.79 -5.74
C HIS A 28 -26.10 10.06 -5.75
N VAL A 29 -24.81 9.88 -5.46
CA VAL A 29 -23.82 10.91 -5.71
C VAL A 29 -23.90 11.10 -7.21
N ALA A 30 -24.52 12.21 -7.62
CA ALA A 30 -24.51 12.64 -9.00
C ALA A 30 -23.05 12.54 -9.46
N ALA A 31 -22.81 11.73 -10.49
CA ALA A 31 -21.51 11.71 -11.13
C ALA A 31 -21.20 13.17 -11.50
N PRO A 32 -20.06 13.73 -11.06
CA PRO A 32 -19.73 15.09 -11.40
C PRO A 32 -19.69 15.19 -12.92
N ASP A 33 -20.61 16.00 -13.42
CA ASP A 33 -20.77 16.36 -14.82
C ASP A 33 -19.47 17.03 -15.28
N HIS A 34 -18.84 16.47 -16.31
CA HIS A 34 -17.66 17.00 -17.00
C HIS A 34 -16.55 17.56 -16.09
N ILE A 35 -15.76 16.67 -15.47
CA ILE A 35 -14.38 17.03 -15.15
C ILE A 35 -13.68 17.16 -16.50
N SER A 36 -13.44 18.40 -16.93
CA SER A 36 -12.44 18.77 -17.93
C SER A 36 -11.23 17.85 -17.82
N ASP A 37 -10.71 17.37 -18.95
CA ASP A 37 -9.53 16.50 -19.08
C ASP A 37 -8.29 17.21 -18.54
N VAL A 38 -8.24 17.41 -17.22
CA VAL A 38 -7.07 17.84 -16.48
C VAL A 38 -6.28 16.57 -16.30
N GLU A 39 -5.22 16.45 -17.09
CA GLU A 39 -4.18 15.46 -16.91
C GLU A 39 -3.76 15.52 -15.43
N SER A 40 -4.15 14.50 -14.68
CA SER A 40 -4.06 14.48 -13.22
C SER A 40 -3.21 13.29 -12.82
N ALA A 41 -2.10 13.59 -12.15
CA ALA A 41 -1.21 12.58 -11.60
C ALA A 41 -1.62 12.23 -10.16
N ILE A 42 -1.44 10.96 -9.79
CA ILE A 42 -1.60 10.45 -8.43
C ILE A 42 -0.21 10.11 -7.90
N ILE A 43 0.32 10.92 -6.99
CA ILE A 43 1.56 10.60 -6.29
C ILE A 43 1.24 9.72 -5.09
N VAL A 44 1.76 8.50 -5.05
CA VAL A 44 1.62 7.61 -3.90
C VAL A 44 2.81 7.85 -2.97
N VAL A 45 2.55 8.48 -1.82
CA VAL A 45 3.56 8.75 -0.80
C VAL A 45 3.49 7.64 0.27
N PRO A 46 4.48 6.74 0.34
CA PRO A 46 4.52 5.71 1.36
C PRO A 46 4.78 6.31 2.75
N GLY A 47 4.35 5.58 3.78
CA GLY A 47 4.71 5.88 5.16
C GLY A 47 6.15 5.52 5.48
N TYR A 48 6.54 5.69 6.74
CA TYR A 48 7.85 5.29 7.24
C TYR A 48 8.09 3.78 7.00
N TYR A 49 9.26 3.41 6.49
CA TYR A 49 9.61 2.07 5.96
C TYR A 49 8.88 1.61 4.67
N GLY A 50 8.04 2.44 4.07
CA GLY A 50 7.28 2.04 2.87
C GLY A 50 8.06 2.12 1.56
N THR A 51 9.34 2.49 1.60
CA THR A 51 10.27 2.39 0.47
C THR A 51 11.31 1.31 0.75
N ARG A 52 11.56 0.44 -0.25
CA ARG A 52 12.63 -0.56 -0.19
C ARG A 52 13.98 0.11 -0.27
N LEU A 53 14.94 -0.44 0.48
CA LEU A 53 16.34 -0.05 0.34
C LEU A 53 17.07 -1.10 -0.46
N VAL A 54 17.85 -0.66 -1.43
CA VAL A 54 18.70 -1.51 -2.25
C VAL A 54 20.15 -1.14 -2.03
N ARG A 55 21.05 -2.11 -2.09
CA ARG A 55 22.49 -1.83 -2.02
C ARG A 55 22.89 -0.97 -3.20
N GLU A 56 23.68 0.07 -2.96
CA GLU A 56 24.13 0.96 -4.02
C GLU A 56 24.96 0.22 -5.08
N ALA A 57 25.85 -0.67 -4.64
CA ALA A 57 26.80 -1.38 -5.50
C ALA A 57 26.17 -2.31 -6.56
N ASP A 58 25.08 -3.02 -6.22
CA ASP A 58 24.51 -4.08 -7.08
C ASP A 58 22.98 -4.02 -7.22
N ARG A 59 22.35 -2.99 -6.64
CA ARG A 59 20.88 -2.82 -6.58
C ARG A 59 20.12 -4.00 -5.97
N ARG A 60 20.80 -4.91 -5.26
CA ARG A 60 20.09 -6.01 -4.58
C ARG A 60 19.26 -5.45 -3.45
N LEU A 61 18.03 -5.95 -3.34
CA LEU A 61 17.14 -5.63 -2.25
C LEU A 61 17.79 -6.00 -0.91
N VAL A 62 17.93 -4.99 -0.04
CA VAL A 62 18.34 -5.17 1.35
C VAL A 62 17.14 -4.78 2.19
N PHE A 63 16.21 -5.71 2.30
CA PHE A 63 15.07 -5.58 3.19
C PHE A 63 15.12 -6.68 4.24
N ILE A 64 14.69 -6.37 5.46
CA ILE A 64 14.77 -7.31 6.57
C ILE A 64 13.79 -8.45 6.32
N SER A 65 14.29 -9.55 5.78
CA SER A 65 13.60 -10.84 5.90
C SER A 65 13.48 -11.19 7.39
N VAL A 66 12.47 -11.98 7.79
CA VAL A 66 12.33 -12.41 9.20
C VAL A 66 13.62 -13.08 9.71
N SER A 67 14.30 -13.87 8.88
CA SER A 67 15.60 -14.46 9.21
C SER A 67 16.68 -13.41 9.47
N GLN A 68 16.68 -12.32 8.71
CA GLN A 68 17.63 -11.22 8.88
C GLN A 68 17.29 -10.36 10.11
N ALA A 69 16.01 -10.24 10.49
CA ALA A 69 15.59 -9.61 11.74
C ALA A 69 16.07 -10.38 12.98
N LEU A 70 16.09 -11.72 12.89
CA LEU A 70 16.36 -12.60 14.03
C LEU A 70 17.82 -13.04 14.13
N CYS A 71 18.53 -13.18 13.01
CA CYS A 71 19.88 -13.75 12.96
C CYS A 71 20.83 -13.03 12.00
N GLY A 72 20.42 -11.92 11.39
CA GLY A 72 21.28 -11.16 10.49
C GLY A 72 22.25 -10.24 11.23
N ASP A 73 23.43 -10.05 10.64
CA ASP A 73 24.45 -9.08 11.07
C ASP A 73 24.46 -7.80 10.21
N GLN A 74 23.75 -7.82 9.09
CA GLN A 74 23.69 -6.72 8.14
C GLN A 74 22.78 -5.60 8.64
N SER A 75 23.40 -4.46 8.95
CA SER A 75 22.73 -3.27 9.46
C SER A 75 22.05 -2.48 8.34
N LEU A 76 20.86 -1.95 8.62
CA LEU A 76 20.23 -0.94 7.77
C LEU A 76 20.66 0.49 8.16
N THR A 77 21.36 0.69 9.28
CA THR A 77 21.72 2.02 9.78
C THR A 77 22.45 2.83 8.71
N LEU A 78 22.13 4.12 8.63
CA LEU A 78 22.84 5.05 7.74
C LEU A 78 24.33 5.05 8.11
N PRO A 79 25.26 4.85 7.16
CA PRO A 79 26.69 4.97 7.44
C PRO A 79 27.02 6.44 7.73
N ILE A 80 27.04 6.81 9.01
CA ILE A 80 27.45 8.13 9.45
C ILE A 80 28.96 8.06 9.73
N PRO A 81 29.78 8.86 9.02
CA PRO A 81 31.21 8.91 9.27
C PRO A 81 31.52 9.16 10.74
N ASP A 82 32.59 8.54 11.24
CA ASP A 82 33.13 8.75 12.59
C ASP A 82 32.25 8.26 13.77
N LEU A 83 31.11 7.61 13.51
CA LEU A 83 30.27 6.99 14.56
C LEU A 83 30.53 5.50 14.80
N GLY A 84 31.46 4.89 14.05
CA GLY A 84 31.96 3.54 14.34
C GLY A 84 30.94 2.40 14.17
N PHE A 85 29.91 2.59 13.34
CA PHE A 85 28.94 1.52 13.07
C PHE A 85 29.54 0.45 12.14
N GLU A 86 29.86 -0.71 12.71
CA GLU A 86 30.30 -1.89 11.96
C GLU A 86 29.16 -2.50 11.14
N GLY A 87 29.49 -3.11 10.00
CA GLY A 87 28.51 -3.79 9.14
C GLY A 87 27.50 -2.87 8.44
N THR A 88 27.75 -1.55 8.44
CA THR A 88 26.98 -0.59 7.64
C THR A 88 27.31 -0.72 6.16
N ILE A 89 26.31 -0.50 5.33
CA ILE A 89 26.43 -0.58 3.89
C ILE A 89 25.69 0.59 3.25
N ASP A 90 26.21 1.03 2.11
CA ASP A 90 25.57 2.07 1.33
C ASP A 90 24.30 1.50 0.68
N LEU A 91 23.17 2.10 1.08
CA LEU A 91 21.86 1.79 0.54
C LEU A 91 21.28 3.05 -0.08
N GLN A 92 20.46 2.86 -1.09
CA GLN A 92 19.68 3.90 -1.74
C GLN A 92 18.21 3.47 -1.83
N PRO A 93 17.28 4.41 -2.02
CA PRO A 93 15.89 4.10 -2.32
C PRO A 93 15.78 3.22 -3.57
N GLY A 94 15.08 2.10 -3.44
CA GLY A 94 14.60 1.30 -4.56
C GLY A 94 13.14 1.65 -4.84
N ASP A 95 12.31 0.63 -5.05
CA ASP A 95 10.88 0.81 -5.29
C ASP A 95 10.08 1.00 -4.00
N ILE A 96 8.83 1.42 -4.14
CA ILE A 96 7.85 1.34 -3.05
C ILE A 96 7.70 -0.13 -2.60
N LEU A 97 7.45 -0.34 -1.31
CA LEU A 97 7.30 -1.67 -0.72
C LEU A 97 5.96 -2.28 -1.12
N ASP A 98 5.89 -3.04 -2.20
CA ASP A 98 4.63 -3.69 -2.62
C ASP A 98 4.20 -4.84 -1.68
N GLU A 99 5.12 -5.74 -1.33
CA GLU A 99 4.90 -6.92 -0.49
C GLU A 99 6.10 -7.21 0.45
N VAL A 100 5.81 -7.90 1.56
CA VAL A 100 6.82 -8.49 2.46
C VAL A 100 6.63 -10.01 2.50
N ARG A 101 7.65 -10.77 2.12
CA ARG A 101 7.64 -12.24 2.23
C ARG A 101 8.03 -12.66 3.65
N VAL A 102 7.08 -13.19 4.40
CA VAL A 102 7.32 -13.72 5.76
C VAL A 102 7.83 -15.15 5.69
N VAL A 103 7.21 -15.96 4.83
CA VAL A 103 7.65 -17.33 4.54
C VAL A 103 7.90 -17.43 3.04
N PRO A 104 9.15 -17.65 2.59
CA PRO A 104 9.46 -17.79 1.17
C PRO A 104 8.50 -18.79 0.51
N LEU A 105 7.86 -18.38 -0.59
CA LEU A 105 6.90 -19.17 -1.39
C LEU A 105 5.53 -19.44 -0.76
N PHE A 106 5.36 -19.32 0.56
CA PHE A 106 4.13 -19.74 1.24
C PHE A 106 3.28 -18.60 1.77
N TYR A 107 3.90 -17.46 2.12
CA TYR A 107 3.16 -16.35 2.72
C TYR A 107 3.86 -15.01 2.49
N SER A 108 3.11 -14.08 1.89
CA SER A 108 3.47 -12.67 1.80
C SER A 108 2.37 -11.80 2.39
N ILE A 109 2.77 -10.63 2.87
CA ILE A 109 1.89 -9.55 3.31
C ILE A 109 1.90 -8.51 2.20
N ASP A 110 0.72 -8.22 1.65
CA ASP A 110 0.51 -7.08 0.76
C ASP A 110 0.63 -5.77 1.56
N VAL A 111 1.45 -4.84 1.08
CA VAL A 111 1.70 -3.55 1.73
C VAL A 111 1.17 -2.43 0.85
N TYR A 112 1.73 -2.24 -0.35
CA TYR A 112 1.26 -1.27 -1.34
C TYR A 112 0.85 -1.90 -2.68
N GLY A 113 1.11 -3.19 -2.91
CA GLY A 113 0.90 -3.87 -4.19
C GLY A 113 -0.54 -3.71 -4.71
N SER A 114 -1.52 -4.19 -3.93
CA SER A 114 -2.93 -4.09 -4.33
C SER A 114 -3.42 -2.65 -4.52
N LEU A 115 -2.83 -1.68 -3.79
CA LEU A 115 -3.17 -0.27 -3.95
C LEU A 115 -2.69 0.24 -5.31
N LEU A 116 -1.43 -0.02 -5.66
CA LEU A 116 -0.84 0.41 -6.92
C LEU A 116 -1.55 -0.22 -8.12
N ASP A 117 -1.92 -1.50 -8.02
CA ASP A 117 -2.71 -2.19 -9.05
C ASP A 117 -4.08 -1.54 -9.25
N ARG A 118 -4.79 -1.21 -8.16
CA ARG A 118 -6.11 -0.56 -8.22
C ARG A 118 -6.05 0.87 -8.74
N LEU A 119 -4.96 1.58 -8.43
CA LEU A 119 -4.74 2.93 -8.93
C LEU A 119 -4.36 2.93 -10.42
N GLY A 120 -3.93 1.80 -10.96
CA GLY A 120 -3.67 1.65 -12.38
C GLY A 120 -2.21 1.78 -12.78
N VAL A 121 -1.26 1.62 -11.84
CA VAL A 121 0.17 1.46 -12.16
C VAL A 121 0.37 0.31 -13.16
N SER A 122 -0.52 -0.70 -13.17
CA SER A 122 -0.51 -1.82 -14.12
C SER A 122 -1.50 -1.72 -15.29
N ASN A 123 -2.41 -0.73 -15.33
CA ASN A 123 -3.64 -0.83 -16.14
C ASN A 123 -3.89 0.27 -17.20
N ASN A 124 -2.87 1.07 -17.55
CA ASN A 124 -2.87 1.92 -18.76
C ASN A 124 -4.08 2.88 -18.90
N THR A 125 -4.66 3.32 -17.78
CA THR A 125 -5.85 4.19 -17.78
C THR A 125 -5.46 5.61 -17.39
N SER A 126 -4.99 6.43 -18.34
CA SER A 126 -4.92 7.91 -18.41
C SER A 126 -4.57 8.77 -17.17
N ARG A 127 -4.18 8.19 -16.04
CA ARG A 127 -3.72 8.88 -14.83
C ARG A 127 -2.36 8.33 -14.48
N ASP A 128 -1.36 9.21 -14.49
CA ASP A 128 -0.01 8.86 -14.09
C ASP A 128 0.02 8.59 -12.58
N VAL A 129 0.09 7.32 -12.22
CA VAL A 129 0.30 6.92 -10.83
C VAL A 129 1.79 6.77 -10.59
N ILE A 130 2.33 7.63 -9.73
CA ILE A 130 3.76 7.78 -9.52
C ILE A 130 4.09 7.40 -8.07
N PRO A 131 4.74 6.25 -7.83
CA PRO A 131 5.25 5.92 -6.51
C PRO A 131 6.39 6.86 -6.13
N PHE A 132 6.25 7.56 -4.99
CA PHE A 132 7.32 8.40 -4.46
C PHE A 132 8.22 7.60 -3.51
N THR A 133 9.50 7.46 -3.86
CA THR A 133 10.47 6.66 -3.11
C THR A 133 11.49 7.55 -2.43
N TYR A 134 11.81 7.30 -1.17
CA TYR A 134 12.79 8.07 -0.42
C TYR A 134 13.53 7.22 0.62
N ASP A 135 14.70 7.69 1.06
CA ASP A 135 15.47 7.01 2.10
C ASP A 135 14.94 7.42 3.47
N TRP A 136 14.14 6.55 4.08
CA TRP A 136 13.53 6.80 5.39
C TRP A 136 14.53 6.82 6.55
N ARG A 137 15.80 6.47 6.32
CA ARG A 137 16.87 6.56 7.33
C ARG A 137 17.41 7.97 7.49
N GLY A 138 17.29 8.78 6.43
CA GLY A 138 17.85 10.12 6.36
C GLY A 138 16.95 11.20 6.95
N ASP A 139 17.33 12.45 6.71
CA ASP A 139 16.53 13.61 7.06
C ASP A 139 15.26 13.66 6.19
N LEU A 140 14.09 13.70 6.85
CA LEU A 140 12.78 13.80 6.20
C LEU A 140 12.68 15.04 5.28
N MET A 141 13.40 16.12 5.59
CA MET A 141 13.42 17.31 4.74
C MET A 141 14.00 17.04 3.35
N VAL A 142 14.87 16.03 3.19
CA VAL A 142 15.34 15.60 1.87
C VAL A 142 14.18 14.99 1.07
N ALA A 143 13.37 14.14 1.71
CA ALA A 143 12.18 13.57 1.08
C ALA A 143 11.14 14.65 0.72
N VAL A 144 10.91 15.62 1.61
CA VAL A 144 9.98 16.74 1.34
C VAL A 144 10.43 17.56 0.13
N ARG A 145 11.73 17.87 0.02
CA ARG A 145 12.28 18.57 -1.15
C ARG A 145 12.16 17.75 -2.43
N GLY A 146 12.39 16.43 -2.34
CA GLY A 146 12.19 15.51 -3.47
C GLY A 146 10.74 15.47 -3.93
N LEU A 147 9.79 15.48 -2.99
CA LEU A 147 8.35 15.52 -3.30
C LEU A 147 7.94 16.86 -3.93
N ASP A 148 8.43 17.99 -3.43
CA ASP A 148 8.20 19.31 -4.04
C ASP A 148 8.74 19.36 -5.49
N ALA A 149 9.95 18.83 -5.71
CA ALA A 149 10.53 18.74 -7.05
C ALA A 149 9.68 17.88 -7.99
N LEU A 150 9.19 16.72 -7.52
CA LEU A 150 8.29 15.86 -8.29
C LEU A 150 6.98 16.60 -8.64
N ILE A 151 6.34 17.25 -7.67
CA ILE A 151 5.11 18.00 -7.89
C ILE A 151 5.31 19.08 -8.95
N ARG A 152 6.41 19.84 -8.89
CA ARG A 152 6.73 20.87 -9.88
C ARG A 152 6.91 20.27 -11.28
N SER A 153 7.61 19.14 -11.40
CA SER A 153 7.83 18.48 -12.69
C SER A 153 6.56 17.96 -13.36
N LEU A 154 5.45 17.83 -12.61
CA LEU A 154 4.16 17.39 -13.13
C LEU A 154 3.22 18.56 -13.44
N GLN A 155 3.64 19.79 -13.16
CA GLN A 155 2.91 21.02 -13.47
C GLN A 155 3.40 21.69 -14.76
N ASP A 156 4.59 21.30 -15.23
CA ASP A 156 5.24 21.78 -16.46
C ASP A 156 4.81 20.96 -17.67
#